data_AF-A0A2W6WXH2-F1
#
_entry.id   AF-A0A2W6WXH2-F1
#
_cell.length_a   1.000
_cell.length_b   1.000
_cell.length_c   1.000
_cell.angle_alpha   90.00
_cell.angle_beta   90.00
_cell.angle_gamma   90.00
#
_symmetry.space_group_name_H-M   'P 1'
#
loop_
_entity.id
_entity.type
_entity.pdbx_description
1 polymer ?
#
loop_
_entity_poly.entity_id
_entity_poly.type
_entity_poly.pdbx_seq_one_letter_code
_entity_poly.pdbx_strand_id
1 'polypeptide(L)' 'MNQPDSLWLAQSLLHAPGWARVALTAPNERLRENAALELAQSILAAWDKQQPIPDARQMTFPL' A
#
# COMPACT_ATOMS: atom_id res chain seq x y z
N MET A 1 15.69 3.47 -6.54
CA MET A 1 14.81 3.67 -5.37
C MET A 1 14.84 2.37 -4.57
N ASN A 2 15.11 2.42 -3.26
CA ASN A 2 15.06 1.22 -2.43
C ASN A 2 13.61 0.72 -2.35
N GLN A 3 13.39 -0.56 -2.62
CA GLN A 3 12.09 -1.18 -2.48
C GLN A 3 11.71 -1.14 -0.98
N PRO A 4 10.52 -0.63 -0.63
CA PRO A 4 10.10 -0.56 0.76
C PRO A 4 9.94 -1.97 1.34
N ASP A 5 10.39 -2.14 2.58
CA ASP A 5 10.19 -3.39 3.32
C ASP A 5 8.70 -3.59 3.66
N SER A 6 8.25 -4.84 3.68
CA SER A 6 6.83 -5.17 3.88
C SER A 6 6.34 -4.85 5.28
N LEU A 7 7.19 -4.98 6.30
CA LEU A 7 6.85 -4.64 7.68
C LEU A 7 6.72 -3.13 7.85
N TRP A 8 7.66 -2.37 7.27
CA TRP A 8 7.58 -0.92 7.26
C TRP A 8 6.31 -0.41 6.56
N LEU A 9 5.93 -1.02 5.43
CA LEU A 9 4.72 -0.66 4.70
C LEU A 9 3.46 -1.04 5.49
N ALA A 10 3.42 -2.22 6.12
CA ALA A 10 2.31 -2.64 6.97
C ALA A 10 2.09 -1.68 8.15
N GLN A 11 3.17 -1.27 8.81
CA GLN A 11 3.11 -0.28 9.89
C GLN A 11 2.60 1.07 9.38
N SER A 12 3.06 1.51 8.21
CA SER A 12 2.57 2.74 7.58
C SER A 12 1.07 2.69 7.29
N LEU A 13 0.55 1.54 6.83
CA LEU A 13 -0.88 1.34 6.58
C LEU A 13 -1.71 1.40 7.88
N LEU A 14 -1.22 0.83 8.99
CA LEU A 14 -1.91 0.87 10.29
C LEU A 14 -2.03 2.29 10.87
N HIS A 15 -1.05 3.15 10.58
CA HIS A 15 -1.03 4.55 11.01
C HIS A 15 -1.56 5.53 9.95
N ALA A 16 -1.99 5.03 8.80
CA ALA A 16 -2.51 5.86 7.73
C ALA A 16 -3.83 6.55 8.13
N PRO A 17 -4.19 7.65 7.45
CA PRO A 17 -5.49 8.28 7.64
C PRO A 17 -6.65 7.30 7.43
N GLY A 18 -7.80 7.57 8.06
CA GLY A 18 -8.96 6.67 8.04
C GLY A 18 -9.41 6.26 6.63
N TRP A 19 -9.30 7.17 5.64
CA TRP A 19 -9.65 6.87 4.24
C TRP A 19 -8.76 5.79 3.60
N ALA A 20 -7.51 5.64 4.05
CA ALA A 20 -6.59 4.61 3.57
C ALA A 20 -6.73 3.28 4.33
N ARG A 21 -7.31 3.34 5.53
CA ARG A 21 -7.54 2.19 6.42
C ARG A 21 -8.89 1.52 6.23
N VAL A 22 -9.63 1.82 5.17
CA VAL A 22 -10.99 1.28 4.94
C VAL A 22 -11.00 -0.25 4.92
N ALA A 23 -9.92 -0.89 4.45
CA ALA A 23 -9.75 -2.34 4.48
C ALA A 23 -9.23 -2.91 5.82
N LEU A 24 -8.85 -2.05 6.78
CA LEU A 24 -8.23 -2.38 8.07
C LEU A 24 -9.12 -1.96 9.26
N THR A 25 -10.41 -2.28 9.19
CA THR A 25 -11.43 -1.85 10.15
C THR A 25 -11.90 -2.96 11.10
N ALA A 26 -11.36 -4.17 10.98
CA ALA A 26 -11.75 -5.29 11.83
C ALA A 26 -11.62 -4.93 13.32
N PRO A 27 -12.58 -5.28 14.18
CA PRO A 27 -12.52 -4.92 15.60
C PRO A 27 -11.36 -5.60 16.33
N ASN A 28 -10.98 -6.81 15.90
CA ASN A 28 -9.84 -7.55 16.42
C ASN A 28 -8.51 -6.96 15.94
N GLU A 29 -7.64 -6.60 16.89
CA GLU A 29 -6.34 -5.97 16.60
C GLU A 29 -5.38 -6.86 15.82
N ARG A 30 -5.18 -8.11 16.26
CA ARG A 30 -4.31 -9.06 15.56
C ARG A 30 -4.76 -9.32 14.14
N LEU A 31 -6.08 -9.36 13.91
CA LEU A 31 -6.63 -9.52 12.56
C LEU A 31 -6.32 -8.30 11.68
N ARG A 32 -6.35 -7.09 12.22
CA ARG A 32 -5.94 -5.88 11.49
C ARG A 32 -4.45 -5.88 11.16
N GLU A 33 -3.61 -6.28 12.10
CA GLU A 33 -2.16 -6.36 11.88
C GLU A 33 -1.81 -7.37 10.78
N ASN A 34 -2.41 -8.57 10.84
CA ASN A 34 -2.25 -9.58 9.80
C ASN A 34 -2.75 -9.08 8.44
N ALA A 35 -3.91 -8.41 8.41
CA ALA A 35 -4.43 -7.82 7.18
C ALA A 35 -3.50 -6.74 6.62
N ALA A 36 -2.88 -5.91 7.46
CA ALA A 36 -1.92 -4.90 7.02
C ALA A 36 -0.67 -5.53 6.40
N LEU A 37 -0.17 -6.62 6.98
CA LEU A 37 0.95 -7.40 6.45
C LEU A 37 0.63 -8.02 5.09
N GLU A 38 -0.51 -8.68 4.96
CA GLU A 38 -0.97 -9.26 3.69
C GLU A 38 -1.16 -8.21 2.60
N LEU A 39 -1.71 -7.06 2.96
CA LEU A 39 -1.95 -5.95 2.04
C LEU A 39 -0.62 -5.31 1.60
N ALA A 40 0.34 -5.16 2.51
CA ALA A 40 1.68 -4.70 2.19
C ALA A 40 2.40 -5.64 1.22
N GLN A 41 2.37 -6.95 1.46
CA GLN A 41 2.96 -7.94 0.57
C GLN A 41 2.30 -7.93 -0.81
N SER A 42 0.96 -7.80 -0.85
CA SER A 42 0.20 -7.73 -2.10
C SER A 42 0.56 -6.49 -2.92
N ILE A 43 0.73 -5.33 -2.28
CA ILE A 43 1.17 -4.09 -2.93
C ILE A 43 2.57 -4.27 -3.52
N LEU A 44 3.53 -4.81 -2.75
CA LEU A 44 4.89 -5.04 -3.23
C LEU A 44 4.93 -6.02 -4.40
N ALA A 45 4.15 -7.10 -4.32
CA ALA A 45 4.04 -8.07 -5.40
C ALA A 45 3.40 -7.49 -6.68
N ALA A 46 2.48 -6.53 -6.55
CA ALA A 46 1.89 -5.82 -7.68
C ALA A 46 2.87 -4.79 -8.27
N TRP A 47 3.61 -4.09 -7.40
CA TRP A 47 4.62 -3.10 -7.78
C TRP A 47 5.67 -3.70 -8.72
N ASP A 48 6.18 -4.89 -8.39
CA ASP A 48 7.21 -5.57 -9.19
C ASP A 48 6.70 -6.04 -10.56
N LYS A 49 5.38 -6.17 -10.73
CA LYS A 49 4.75 -6.63 -11.98
C LYS A 49 4.29 -5.51 -12.89
N GLN A 50 4.27 -4.27 -12.41
CA GLN A 50 3.73 -3.15 -13.16
C GLN A 50 4.77 -2.59 -14.13
N GLN A 51 4.57 -2.85 -15.43
CA GLN A 51 5.06 -1.92 -16.45
C GLN A 51 4.13 -0.71 -16.45
N PRO A 52 4.61 0.50 -16.15
CA PRO A 52 3.76 1.68 -16.17
C PRO A 52 3.32 1.94 -17.61
N ILE A 53 2.04 1.70 -17.89
CA ILE A 53 1.39 2.20 -19.10
C ILE A 53 1.00 3.65 -18.78
N PRO A 54 1.57 4.66 -19.45
CA PRO A 54 1.19 6.05 -19.21
C PRO A 54 -0.29 6.22 -19.54
N ASP A 55 -1.09 6.73 -18.61
CA ASP A 55 -2.45 7.19 -18.95
C ASP A 55 -2.31 8.46 -19.79
N ALA A 56 -2.86 8.45 -21.01
CA ALA A 56 -2.78 9.58 -21.94
C ALA A 56 -3.40 10.87 -21.37
N ARG A 57 -4.25 10.77 -20.33
CA ARG A 57 -4.87 11.91 -19.63
C ARG A 57 -4.05 12.37 -18.43
N GLN A 58 -2.96 11.68 -18.09
CA GLN A 58 -2.11 12.05 -16.97
C GLN A 58 -1.27 13.27 -17.35
N MET A 59 -1.52 14.39 -16.68
CA MET A 59 -0.74 15.61 -16.88
C MET A 59 0.72 15.37 -16.48
N THR A 60 1.64 15.84 -17.30
CA THR A 60 3.06 15.82 -16.96
C THR A 60 3.28 16.74 -15.77
N PHE A 61 3.87 16.21 -14.69
CA PHE A 61 4.23 17.03 -13.53
C PHE A 61 5.35 17.98 -13.95
N PRO A 62 5.17 19.32 -13.88
CA PRO A 62 6.25 20.24 -14.17
C PRO A 62 7.26 20.16 -13.02
N LEU A 63 8.50 19.75 -13.35
CA LEU A 63 9.64 19.74 -12.42
C LEU A 63 10.38 21.07 -12.46
#